data_AF-A0A0R2C9V1-F1
#
_entry.id   AF-A0A0R2C9V1-F1
#
_cell.length_a   1.000
_cell.length_b   1.000
_cell.length_c   1.000
_cell.angle_alpha   90.00
_cell.angle_beta   90.00
_cell.angle_gamma   90.00
#
_symmetry.space_group_name_H-M   'P 1'
#
loop_
_entity.id
_entity.type
_entity.pdbx_description
1 polymer ?
#
loop_
_entity_poly.entity_id
_entity_poly.type
_entity_poly.pdbx_seq_one_letter_code
_entity_poly.pdbx_strand_id
1 'polypeptide(L)'
;MSTLKKINAWWQRPLTLVILASFVMAFIAPFIFKLLHMAVAWWVGLLFIVLDSIFAWWIGRQIKLHQLPWWTIIVFPVFFALMVYLRFIKYDYWMAPIYVVISALAWLKD
;
A
#
# COMPACT_ATOMS: atom_id res chain seq x y z
N MET A 1 11.87 19.88 24.72
CA MET A 1 11.23 18.57 24.42
C MET A 1 12.24 17.72 23.66
N SER A 2 12.69 16.59 24.22
CA SER A 2 13.80 15.79 23.65
C SER A 2 13.45 15.26 22.26
N THR A 3 14.46 15.10 21.41
CA THR A 3 14.38 14.57 20.03
C THR A 3 13.63 13.24 19.97
N LEU A 4 13.84 12.36 20.95
CA LEU A 4 13.14 11.08 21.08
C LEU A 4 11.61 11.22 21.21
N LYS A 5 11.14 12.25 21.93
CA LYS A 5 9.71 12.48 22.15
C LYS A 5 9.02 13.01 20.88
N LYS A 6 9.75 13.78 20.05
CA LYS A 6 9.28 14.23 18.73
C LYS A 6 9.16 13.08 17.73
N ILE A 7 10.14 12.18 17.69
CA ILE A 7 10.13 11.01 16.81
C ILE A 7 8.96 10.08 17.17
N ASN A 8 8.74 9.83 18.47
CA ASN A 8 7.64 8.99 18.94
C ASN A 8 6.26 9.57 18.57
N ALA A 9 6.06 10.88 18.75
CA ALA A 9 4.82 11.54 18.37
C ALA A 9 4.60 11.61 16.85
N TRP A 10 5.65 11.57 16.04
CA TRP A 10 5.56 11.59 14.59
C TRP A 10 5.15 10.23 14.00
N TRP A 11 5.68 9.14 14.55
CA TRP A 11 5.32 7.77 14.15
C TRP A 11 3.88 7.40 14.48
N GLN A 12 3.32 7.96 15.55
CA GLN A 12 1.94 7.68 15.97
C GLN A 12 0.88 8.41 15.13
N ARG A 13 1.27 9.23 14.14
CA ARG A 13 0.30 9.89 13.27
C ARG A 13 -0.26 8.90 12.25
N PRO A 14 -1.59 8.81 12.09
CA PRO A 14 -2.21 7.82 11.19
C PRO A 14 -1.74 7.99 9.74
N LEU A 15 -1.52 9.22 9.27
CA LEU A 15 -0.97 9.48 7.94
C LEU A 15 0.44 8.90 7.75
N THR A 16 1.33 9.10 8.73
CA THR A 16 2.70 8.57 8.69
C THR A 16 2.69 7.05 8.60
N LEU A 17 1.82 6.40 9.38
CA LEU A 17 1.67 4.95 9.37
C LEU A 17 1.16 4.44 8.02
N VAL A 18 0.20 5.12 7.39
CA VAL A 18 -0.30 4.74 6.05
C VAL A 18 0.81 4.86 5.00
N ILE A 19 1.56 5.96 4.99
CA ILE A 19 2.65 6.16 4.02
C ILE A 19 3.73 5.09 4.20
N LEU A 20 4.14 4.85 5.44
CA LEU A 20 5.15 3.85 5.74
C LEU A 20 4.66 2.43 5.41
N ALA A 21 3.45 2.06 5.82
CA ALA A 21 2.86 0.76 5.51
C ALA A 21 2.75 0.56 3.99
N SER A 22 2.43 1.62 3.24
CA SER A 22 2.39 1.58 1.77
C SER A 22 3.78 1.32 1.17
N PHE A 23 4.82 1.96 1.70
CA PHE A 23 6.20 1.69 1.29
C PHE A 23 6.61 0.24 1.60
N VAL A 24 6.31 -0.23 2.80
CA VAL A 24 6.63 -1.61 3.24
C VAL A 24 5.89 -2.63 2.37
N MET A 25 4.59 -2.46 2.13
CA MET A 25 3.84 -3.39 1.27
C MET A 25 4.34 -3.36 -0.17
N ALA A 26 4.54 -2.18 -0.76
CA ALA A 26 4.98 -2.11 -2.15
C ALA A 26 6.38 -2.68 -2.33
N PHE A 27 7.34 -2.35 -1.46
CA PHE A 27 8.75 -2.68 -1.70
C PHE A 27 9.27 -3.88 -0.93
N ILE A 28 8.82 -4.12 0.31
CA ILE A 28 9.39 -5.17 1.18
C ILE A 28 8.61 -6.47 1.05
N ALA A 29 7.28 -6.43 0.96
CA ALA A 29 6.48 -7.64 0.87
C ALA A 29 6.86 -8.55 -0.32
N PRO A 30 7.18 -8.03 -1.52
CA PRO A 30 7.66 -8.87 -2.63
C PRO A 30 8.95 -9.63 -2.31
N PHE A 31 9.80 -9.20 -1.38
CA PHE A 31 11.00 -9.96 -1.01
C PHE A 31 10.70 -11.17 -0.13
N ILE A 32 9.66 -11.09 0.73
CA ILE A 32 9.30 -12.18 1.64
C ILE A 32 8.90 -13.40 0.82
N PHE A 33 8.06 -13.20 -0.18
CA PHE A 33 7.64 -14.29 -1.05
C PHE A 33 8.81 -14.83 -1.90
N LYS A 34 9.87 -14.03 -2.15
CA LYS A 34 11.08 -14.47 -2.88
C LYS A 34 11.89 -15.47 -2.13
N LEU A 35 11.84 -15.38 -0.81
CA LEU A 35 12.42 -16.37 0.05
C LEU A 35 11.68 -17.72 -0.02
N LEU A 36 10.40 -17.72 -0.41
CA LEU A 36 9.54 -18.92 -0.44
C LEU A 36 9.64 -19.73 -1.74
N HIS A 37 10.55 -19.37 -2.67
CA HIS A 37 10.79 -20.09 -3.94
C HIS A 37 9.52 -20.40 -4.77
N MET A 38 8.46 -19.59 -4.63
CA MET A 38 7.24 -19.80 -5.42
C MET A 38 7.46 -19.41 -6.89
N ALA A 39 6.71 -20.01 -7.82
CA ALA A 39 6.80 -19.68 -9.25
C ALA A 39 6.19 -18.29 -9.52
N VAL A 40 6.85 -17.45 -10.34
CA VAL A 40 6.54 -16.02 -10.60
C VAL A 40 5.05 -15.70 -10.82
N ALA A 41 4.27 -16.60 -11.44
CA ALA A 41 2.83 -16.43 -11.62
C ALA A 41 2.02 -16.38 -10.32
N TRP A 42 2.42 -17.14 -9.29
CA TRP A 42 1.74 -17.18 -7.99
C TRP A 42 1.84 -15.86 -7.22
N TRP A 43 2.82 -15.04 -7.55
CA TRP A 43 3.13 -13.78 -6.87
C TRP A 43 2.21 -12.67 -7.33
N VAL A 44 2.04 -12.57 -8.64
CA VAL A 44 1.10 -11.65 -9.25
C VAL A 44 -0.32 -12.01 -8.75
N GLY A 45 -0.65 -13.31 -8.71
CA GLY A 45 -1.94 -13.76 -8.20
C GLY A 45 -2.17 -13.47 -6.71
N LEU A 46 -1.28 -13.90 -5.83
CA LEU A 46 -1.53 -13.82 -4.38
C LEU A 46 -1.18 -12.46 -3.79
N LEU A 47 -0.01 -11.90 -4.14
CA LEU A 47 0.44 -10.64 -3.56
C LEU A 47 -0.32 -9.47 -4.17
N PHE A 48 -0.32 -9.34 -5.51
CA PHE A 48 -0.92 -8.17 -6.15
C PHE A 48 -2.45 -8.24 -6.14
N ILE A 49 -3.05 -9.38 -6.48
CA ILE A 49 -4.52 -9.41 -6.52
C ILE A 49 -5.12 -9.49 -5.11
N VAL A 50 -4.60 -10.34 -4.22
CA VAL A 50 -5.24 -10.58 -2.91
C VAL A 50 -4.74 -9.62 -1.84
N LEU A 51 -3.44 -9.66 -1.51
CA LEU A 51 -2.90 -8.90 -0.38
C LEU A 51 -2.93 -7.40 -0.61
N ASP A 52 -2.50 -6.95 -1.78
CA ASP A 52 -2.47 -5.52 -2.10
C ASP A 52 -3.88 -4.94 -2.23
N SER A 53 -4.86 -5.73 -2.69
CA SER A 53 -6.28 -5.32 -2.68
C SER A 53 -6.85 -5.20 -1.27
N ILE A 54 -6.54 -6.14 -0.37
CA ILE A 54 -6.92 -6.04 1.06
C ILE A 54 -6.28 -4.80 1.67
N PHE A 55 -5.01 -4.55 1.34
CA PHE A 55 -4.29 -3.39 1.84
C PHE A 55 -4.87 -2.07 1.31
N ALA A 56 -5.21 -2.00 0.02
CA ALA A 56 -5.91 -0.87 -0.58
C ALA A 56 -7.26 -0.61 0.11
N TRP A 57 -8.04 -1.66 0.35
CA TRP A 57 -9.28 -1.55 1.12
C TRP A 57 -9.03 -0.99 2.53
N TRP A 58 -7.99 -1.48 3.22
CA TRP A 58 -7.60 -1.00 4.54
C TRP A 58 -7.23 0.50 4.51
N ILE A 59 -6.49 0.97 3.49
CA ILE A 59 -6.18 2.40 3.31
C ILE A 59 -7.47 3.23 3.23
N GLY A 60 -8.44 2.82 2.41
CA GLY A 60 -9.73 3.52 2.30
C GLY A 60 -10.45 3.62 3.66
N ARG A 61 -10.40 2.55 4.47
CA ARG A 61 -10.92 2.57 5.84
C ARG A 61 -10.15 3.53 6.74
N GLN A 62 -8.81 3.56 6.66
CA GLN A 62 -7.99 4.50 7.44
C GLN A 62 -8.29 5.95 7.09
N ILE A 63 -8.51 6.24 5.80
CA ILE A 63 -8.91 7.58 5.35
C ILE A 63 -10.22 8.00 6.01
N LYS A 64 -11.24 7.12 6.00
CA LYS A 64 -12.53 7.40 6.64
C LYS A 64 -12.42 7.55 8.16
N LEU A 65 -11.76 6.60 8.82
CA LEU A 65 -11.65 6.52 10.29
C LEU A 65 -10.88 7.71 10.88
N HIS A 66 -9.82 8.16 10.22
CA HIS A 66 -8.92 9.19 10.73
C HIS A 66 -9.05 10.54 10.01
N GLN A 67 -10.04 10.68 9.12
CA GLN A 67 -10.27 11.89 8.32
C GLN A 67 -9.00 12.33 7.58
N LEU A 68 -8.27 11.37 7.00
CA LEU A 68 -7.04 11.64 6.27
C LEU A 68 -7.37 12.40 4.97
N PRO A 69 -6.43 13.19 4.44
CA PRO A 69 -6.65 13.88 3.19
C PRO A 69 -6.87 12.90 2.04
N TRP A 70 -7.78 13.22 1.13
CA TRP A 70 -8.21 12.36 0.01
C TRP A 70 -7.03 11.85 -0.85
N TRP A 71 -5.98 12.65 -1.03
CA TRP A 71 -4.80 12.26 -1.82
C TRP A 71 -4.08 11.04 -1.24
N THR A 72 -4.30 10.69 0.03
CA THR A 72 -3.75 9.47 0.66
C THR A 72 -4.07 8.21 -0.15
N ILE A 73 -5.18 8.23 -0.89
CA ILE A 73 -5.62 7.14 -1.76
C ILE A 73 -4.61 6.75 -2.85
N ILE A 74 -3.78 7.69 -3.33
CA ILE A 74 -2.83 7.45 -4.41
C ILE A 74 -1.46 7.01 -3.91
N VAL A 75 -1.19 7.08 -2.59
CA VAL A 75 0.13 6.82 -2.01
C VAL A 75 0.60 5.39 -2.32
N PHE A 76 -0.24 4.40 -2.00
CA PHE A 76 0.07 3.01 -2.28
C PHE A 76 0.14 2.70 -3.79
N PRO A 77 -0.86 3.09 -4.61
CA PRO A 77 -0.79 2.92 -6.07
C PRO A 77 0.48 3.48 -6.72
N VAL A 78 0.96 4.64 -6.27
CA VAL A 78 2.18 5.26 -6.81
C VAL A 78 3.42 4.45 -6.41
N PHE A 79 3.53 4.03 -5.14
CA PHE A 79 4.65 3.18 -4.73
C PHE A 79 4.63 1.83 -5.42
N PHE A 80 3.45 1.23 -5.59
CA PHE A 80 3.28 -0.01 -6.34
C PHE A 80 3.72 0.15 -7.80
N ALA A 81 3.24 1.19 -8.50
CA ALA A 81 3.62 1.45 -9.89
C ALA A 81 5.13 1.68 -10.05
N LEU A 82 5.75 2.41 -9.11
CA LEU A 82 7.20 2.60 -9.08
C LEU A 82 7.95 1.29 -8.85
N MET A 83 7.45 0.43 -7.96
CA MET A 83 8.03 -0.89 -7.73
C MET A 83 7.90 -1.79 -8.97
N VAL A 84 6.75 -1.78 -9.65
CA VAL A 84 6.53 -2.51 -10.89
C VAL A 84 7.50 -2.04 -11.97
N TYR A 85 7.68 -0.72 -12.14
CA TYR A 85 8.67 -0.15 -13.07
C TYR A 85 10.08 -0.73 -12.88
N LEU A 86 10.49 -0.92 -11.63
CA LEU A 86 11.84 -1.32 -11.28
C LEU A 86 12.08 -2.83 -11.39
N ARG A 87 11.04 -3.67 -11.28
CA ARG A 87 11.23 -5.12 -11.01
C ARG A 87 10.29 -6.06 -11.76
N PHE A 88 9.18 -5.57 -12.28
CA PHE A 88 8.10 -6.40 -12.83
C PHE A 88 7.75 -5.99 -14.26
N ILE A 89 6.79 -6.70 -14.85
CA ILE A 89 6.40 -6.56 -16.25
C ILE A 89 5.29 -5.53 -16.43
N LYS A 90 5.24 -4.94 -17.63
CA LYS A 90 4.41 -3.76 -17.90
C LYS A 90 2.90 -3.97 -17.73
N TYR A 91 2.39 -5.20 -17.75
CA TYR A 91 0.96 -5.41 -17.53
C TYR A 91 0.57 -5.31 -16.05
N ASP A 92 1.50 -5.46 -15.10
CA ASP A 92 1.19 -5.39 -13.67
C ASP A 92 0.72 -3.98 -13.25
N TYR A 93 1.03 -2.95 -14.04
CA TYR A 93 0.55 -1.58 -13.83
C TYR A 93 -0.97 -1.46 -13.78
N TRP A 94 -1.70 -2.38 -14.40
CA TRP A 94 -3.16 -2.39 -14.36
C TRP A 94 -3.71 -2.53 -12.94
N MET A 95 -2.92 -3.04 -11.99
CA MET A 95 -3.32 -3.14 -10.59
C MET A 95 -3.35 -1.79 -9.86
N ALA A 96 -2.51 -0.82 -10.27
CA ALA A 96 -2.47 0.50 -9.62
C ALA A 96 -3.81 1.25 -9.65
N PRO A 97 -4.50 1.42 -10.81
CA PRO A 97 -5.83 2.04 -10.82
C PRO A 97 -6.89 1.19 -10.10
N ILE A 98 -6.76 -0.15 -10.09
CA ILE A 98 -7.66 -1.04 -9.34
C ILE A 98 -7.57 -0.73 -7.83
N TYR A 99 -6.37 -0.56 -7.29
CA TYR A 99 -6.19 -0.20 -5.88
C TYR A 99 -6.78 1.17 -5.53
N VAL A 100 -6.70 2.15 -6.45
CA VAL A 100 -7.40 3.44 -6.26
C VAL A 100 -8.89 3.22 -6.13
N VAL A 101 -9.49 2.44 -7.04
CA VAL A 101 -10.94 2.15 -7.01
C VAL A 101 -11.34 1.44 -5.72
N ILE A 102 -10.61 0.40 -5.32
CA ILE A 102 -10.88 -0.34 -4.07
C ILE A 102 -10.80 0.59 -2.85
N SER A 103 -9.75 1.41 -2.77
CA SER A 103 -9.57 2.36 -1.69
C SER A 103 -10.70 3.40 -1.68
N ALA A 104 -11.15 3.86 -2.85
CA ALA A 104 -12.24 4.83 -2.99
C ALA A 104 -13.55 4.23 -2.52
N LEU A 105 -13.86 3.00 -2.94
CA LEU A 105 -15.05 2.27 -2.50
C LEU A 105 -15.03 2.07 -0.98
N ALA A 106 -13.89 1.70 -0.39
CA ALA A 106 -13.77 1.52 1.04
C ALA A 106 -13.89 2.83 1.85
N TRP A 107 -13.44 3.94 1.27
CA TRP A 107 -13.57 5.28 1.83
C TRP A 107 -15.01 5.80 1.76
N LEU A 108 -15.67 5.65 0.61
CA LEU A 108 -17.00 6.19 0.35
C LEU A 108 -18.13 5.34 0.92
N LYS A 109 -17.92 4.04 1.13
CA LYS A 109 -18.93 3.13 1.69
C LYS A 109 -19.23 3.46 3.15
N ASP A 110 -20.52 3.61 3.45
CA ASP A 110 -21.15 3.96 4.75
C ASP A 110 -20.64 3.15 5.94
#